data_AF-A0A6P0Z7C3-F1
#
_entry.id   AF-A0A6P0Z7C3-F1
#
_cell.length_a   1.000
_cell.length_b   1.000
_cell.length_c   1.000
_cell.angle_alpha   90.00
_cell.angle_beta   90.00
_cell.angle_gamma   90.00
#
_symmetry.space_group_name_H-M   'P 1'
#
loop_
_entity.id
_entity.type
_entity.pdbx_description
1 polymer ?
#
loop_
_entity_poly.entity_id
_entity_poly.type
_entity_poly.pdbx_seq_one_letter_code
_entity_poly.pdbx_strand_id
1 'polypeptide(L)'
;MNLPRTPDLSIYQLALDNLASNRPLLVNHATLTSLVGSLIDVLIEAKIPATLWVKLLPSGGWQAELKRYLQLLDISQRIYLCSCSGNKLVEENVLIEQITDLKGKSCIFPVTLAAGNQLKQECFLIVLSEQFSSLIVACSLPQSNSTLATAKVE
;
A
#
# COMPACT_ATOMS: atom_id res chain seq x y z
N MET A 1 -26.49 34.63 -38.18
CA MET A 1 -26.58 33.64 -37.09
C MET A 1 -25.18 33.31 -36.63
N ASN A 2 -24.80 33.72 -35.41
CA ASN A 2 -23.47 33.48 -34.85
C ASN A 2 -23.51 32.17 -34.06
N LEU A 3 -23.00 31.08 -34.64
CA LEU A 3 -22.73 29.87 -33.87
C LEU A 3 -21.40 30.07 -33.13
N PRO A 4 -21.31 29.81 -31.82
CA PRO A 4 -20.01 29.79 -31.15
C PRO A 4 -19.19 28.63 -31.73
N ARG A 5 -17.98 28.95 -32.23
CA ARG A 5 -16.99 27.95 -32.63
C ARG A 5 -16.42 27.30 -31.38
N THR A 6 -17.08 26.26 -30.87
CA THR A 6 -16.38 25.30 -29.99
C THR A 6 -15.43 24.50 -30.88
N PRO A 7 -14.13 24.45 -30.60
CA PRO A 7 -13.25 23.54 -31.32
C PRO A 7 -13.75 22.12 -31.08
N ASP A 8 -13.91 21.34 -32.15
CA ASP A 8 -14.22 19.91 -32.08
C ASP A 8 -13.04 19.20 -31.39
N LEU A 9 -13.06 19.16 -30.06
CA LEU A 9 -12.02 18.49 -29.29
C LEU A 9 -12.13 16.99 -29.59
N SER A 10 -11.09 16.44 -30.21
CA SER A 10 -10.97 15.00 -30.41
C SER A 10 -11.06 14.30 -29.06
N ILE A 11 -11.86 13.23 -28.99
CA ILE A 11 -11.97 12.36 -27.81
C ILE A 11 -10.59 11.87 -27.36
N TYR A 12 -9.65 11.68 -28.29
CA TYR A 12 -8.27 11.33 -27.98
C TYR A 12 -7.56 12.43 -27.17
N GLN A 13 -7.75 13.69 -27.55
CA GLN A 13 -7.15 14.84 -26.85
C GLN A 13 -7.74 14.98 -25.44
N LEU A 14 -9.07 14.85 -25.31
CA LEU A 14 -9.75 14.84 -24.02
C LEU A 14 -9.25 13.71 -23.11
N ALA A 15 -9.07 12.50 -23.66
CA ALA A 15 -8.54 11.38 -22.91
C ALA A 15 -7.10 11.63 -22.48
N LEU A 16 -6.24 12.15 -23.37
CA LEU A 16 -4.85 12.45 -23.07
C LEU A 16 -4.70 13.52 -21.96
N ASP A 17 -5.50 14.58 -22.04
CA ASP A 17 -5.49 15.67 -21.07
C ASP A 17 -5.98 15.20 -19.68
N ASN A 18 -6.91 14.24 -19.64
CA ASN A 18 -7.40 13.64 -18.39
C ASN A 18 -6.51 12.53 -17.85
N LEU A 19 -5.82 11.77 -18.71
CA LEU A 19 -4.81 10.77 -18.30
C LEU A 19 -3.64 11.45 -17.58
N ALA A 20 -3.30 12.68 -17.95
CA ALA A 20 -2.28 13.49 -17.27
C ALA A 20 -2.77 14.09 -15.93
N SER A 21 -4.09 14.12 -15.69
CA SER A 21 -4.65 14.64 -14.45
C SER A 21 -4.59 13.57 -13.34
N ASN A 22 -3.42 13.43 -12.72
CA ASN A 22 -3.24 12.61 -11.51
C ASN A 22 -3.96 13.27 -10.32
N ARG A 23 -5.30 13.23 -10.31
CA ARG A 23 -6.06 13.55 -9.10
C ARG A 23 -5.85 12.40 -8.11
N PRO A 24 -5.23 12.64 -6.94
CA PRO A 24 -5.05 11.58 -5.97
C PRO A 24 -6.42 11.09 -5.50
N LEU A 25 -6.61 9.78 -5.52
CA LEU A 25 -7.82 9.16 -4.99
C LEU A 25 -7.76 9.20 -3.46
N LEU A 26 -8.65 9.95 -2.84
CA LEU A 26 -8.76 10.01 -1.39
C LEU A 26 -9.59 8.81 -0.91
N VAL A 27 -8.91 7.84 -0.31
CA VAL A 27 -9.53 6.66 0.30
C VAL A 27 -9.39 6.73 1.82
N ASN A 28 -10.40 6.22 2.52
CA ASN A 28 -10.26 6.01 3.96
C ASN A 28 -9.42 4.75 4.23
N HIS A 29 -8.94 4.61 5.47
CA HIS A 29 -8.11 3.47 5.89
C HIS A 29 -8.82 2.12 5.73
N ALA A 30 -10.13 2.07 5.97
CA ALA A 30 -10.92 0.83 5.87
C ALA A 30 -11.02 0.34 4.42
N THR A 31 -11.27 1.24 3.47
CA THR A 31 -11.31 0.94 2.03
C THR A 31 -9.96 0.46 1.54
N LEU A 32 -8.87 1.11 1.95
CA LEU A 32 -7.52 0.66 1.59
C LEU A 32 -7.22 -0.74 2.17
N THR A 33 -7.60 -0.99 3.42
CA THR A 33 -7.41 -2.30 4.06
C THR A 33 -8.26 -3.38 3.38
N SER A 34 -9.52 -3.07 3.04
CA SER A 34 -10.40 -3.97 2.30
C SER A 34 -9.84 -4.28 0.91
N LEU A 35 -9.28 -3.29 0.20
CA LEU A 35 -8.67 -3.49 -1.11
C LEU A 35 -7.47 -4.45 -1.02
N VAL A 36 -6.61 -4.26 -0.02
CA VAL A 36 -5.49 -5.16 0.26
C VAL A 36 -5.99 -6.57 0.60
N GLY A 37 -7.00 -6.68 1.48
CA GLY A 37 -7.61 -7.96 1.83
C GLY A 37 -8.15 -8.71 0.62
N SER A 38 -8.92 -8.04 -0.23
CA SER A 38 -9.45 -8.63 -1.47
C SER A 38 -8.37 -9.03 -2.46
N LEU A 39 -7.28 -8.26 -2.55
CA LEU A 39 -6.14 -8.65 -3.38
C LEU A 39 -5.50 -9.94 -2.86
N ILE A 40 -5.29 -10.02 -1.54
CA ILE A 40 -4.75 -11.22 -0.90
C ILE A 40 -5.72 -12.41 -1.08
N ASP A 41 -7.03 -12.20 -0.98
CA ASP A 41 -8.04 -13.23 -1.24
C ASP A 41 -7.86 -13.85 -2.62
N VAL A 42 -7.67 -13.03 -3.66
CA VAL A 42 -7.41 -13.50 -5.03
C VAL A 42 -6.14 -14.36 -5.09
N LEU A 43 -5.06 -13.95 -4.41
CA LEU A 43 -3.82 -14.74 -4.37
C LEU A 43 -4.00 -16.09 -3.67
N ILE A 44 -4.84 -16.13 -2.62
CA ILE A 44 -5.14 -17.37 -1.89
C ILE A 44 -6.02 -18.29 -2.70
N GLU A 45 -7.13 -17.78 -3.23
CA GLU A 45 -8.11 -18.57 -3.97
C GLU A 45 -7.49 -19.19 -5.22
N ALA A 46 -6.72 -18.40 -5.97
CA ALA A 46 -6.01 -18.87 -7.15
C ALA A 46 -4.70 -19.61 -6.83
N LYS A 47 -4.30 -19.70 -5.55
CA LYS A 47 -3.05 -20.33 -5.07
C LYS A 47 -1.81 -19.84 -5.81
N ILE A 48 -1.75 -18.54 -6.09
CA ILE A 48 -0.68 -17.95 -6.88
C ILE A 48 0.56 -17.78 -6.00
N PRO A 49 1.72 -18.38 -6.35
CA PRO A 49 2.98 -18.09 -5.69
C PRO A 49 3.43 -16.68 -6.11
N ALA A 50 3.46 -15.75 -5.16
CA ALA A 50 3.89 -14.39 -5.41
C ALA A 50 5.04 -14.00 -4.49
N THR A 51 5.93 -13.17 -5.02
CA THR A 51 6.88 -12.40 -4.22
C THR A 51 6.19 -11.11 -3.79
N LEU A 52 6.09 -10.90 -2.48
CA LEU A 52 5.42 -9.73 -1.92
C LEU A 52 6.46 -8.74 -1.42
N TRP A 53 6.29 -7.46 -1.74
CA TRP A 53 7.03 -6.37 -1.14
C TRP A 53 6.06 -5.48 -0.40
N VAL A 54 6.29 -5.30 0.89
CA VAL A 54 5.32 -4.64 1.76
C VAL A 54 6.00 -3.57 2.57
N LYS A 55 5.45 -2.36 2.54
CA LYS A 55 5.69 -1.34 3.56
C LYS A 55 4.39 -1.06 4.31
N LEU A 56 4.37 -1.46 5.59
CA LEU A 56 3.19 -1.42 6.45
C LEU A 56 2.97 -0.04 7.06
N LEU A 57 1.70 0.30 7.29
CA LEU A 57 1.33 1.38 8.21
C LEU A 57 1.52 0.90 9.66
N PRO A 58 1.91 1.79 10.60
CA PRO A 58 1.97 1.46 12.03
C PRO A 58 0.62 1.02 12.61
N SER A 59 -0.50 1.36 11.97
CA SER A 59 -1.87 1.08 12.44
C SER A 59 -2.38 -0.36 12.24
N GLY A 60 -1.51 -1.33 11.93
CA GLY A 60 -1.77 -2.76 12.18
C GLY A 60 -2.75 -3.51 11.26
N GLY A 61 -3.33 -2.88 10.24
CA GLY A 61 -4.40 -3.53 9.45
C GLY A 61 -3.96 -4.66 8.50
N TRP A 62 -2.81 -4.54 7.85
CA TRP A 62 -2.43 -5.46 6.75
C TRP A 62 -1.74 -6.75 7.23
N GLN A 63 -1.39 -6.83 8.51
CA GLN A 63 -0.62 -7.95 9.08
C GLN A 63 -1.42 -9.25 9.11
N ALA A 64 -2.71 -9.16 9.49
CA ALA A 64 -3.60 -10.30 9.53
C ALA A 64 -3.78 -10.95 8.13
N GLU A 65 -3.88 -10.11 7.10
CA GLU A 65 -4.02 -10.59 5.72
C GLU A 65 -2.76 -11.27 5.19
N LEU A 66 -1.57 -10.71 5.48
CA LEU A 66 -0.31 -11.35 5.12
C LEU A 66 -0.09 -12.67 5.87
N LYS A 67 -0.45 -12.72 7.15
CA LYS A 67 -0.42 -13.94 7.95
C LYS A 67 -1.31 -15.02 7.34
N ARG A 68 -2.52 -14.65 6.91
CA ARG A 68 -3.48 -15.55 6.26
C ARG A 68 -2.94 -16.10 4.93
N TYR A 69 -2.34 -15.24 4.10
CA TYR A 69 -1.68 -15.66 2.85
C TYR A 69 -0.61 -16.73 3.08
N LEU A 70 0.25 -16.51 4.07
CA LEU A 70 1.32 -17.45 4.41
C LEU A 70 0.85 -18.76 5.03
N GLN A 71 -0.22 -18.72 5.82
CA GLN A 71 -0.77 -19.92 6.45
C GLN A 71 -1.46 -20.86 5.45
N LEU A 72 -2.17 -20.28 4.47
CA LEU A 72 -3.05 -21.05 3.59
C LEU A 72 -2.34 -21.63 2.36
N LEU A 73 -1.26 -21.01 1.89
CA LEU A 73 -0.47 -21.56 0.79
C LEU A 73 0.69 -22.42 1.33
N ASP A 74 0.68 -23.72 1.04
CA ASP A 74 1.77 -24.64 1.41
C ASP A 74 3.04 -24.51 0.52
N ILE A 75 3.14 -23.42 -0.24
CA ILE A 75 4.21 -23.11 -1.18
C ILE A 75 5.27 -22.24 -0.47
N SER A 76 6.52 -22.22 -0.92
CA SER A 76 7.51 -21.27 -0.39
C SER A 76 7.31 -19.88 -0.99
N GLN A 77 6.87 -18.92 -0.18
CA GLN A 77 6.77 -17.51 -0.59
C GLN A 77 7.95 -16.70 -0.07
N ARG A 78 8.27 -15.63 -0.80
CA ARG A 78 9.26 -14.63 -0.39
C ARG A 78 8.54 -13.32 -0.09
N ILE A 79 8.73 -12.80 1.11
CA ILE A 79 8.18 -11.51 1.52
C ILE A 79 9.33 -10.57 1.88
N TYR A 80 9.39 -9.43 1.21
CA TYR A 80 10.32 -8.34 1.52
C TYR A 80 9.58 -7.30 2.35
N LEU A 81 9.91 -7.22 3.65
CA LEU A 81 9.35 -6.22 4.54
C LEU A 81 10.22 -4.97 4.48
N CYS A 82 9.68 -3.91 3.90
CA CYS A 82 10.38 -2.65 3.70
C CYS A 82 10.16 -1.71 4.88
N SER A 83 11.24 -1.26 5.50
CA SER A 83 11.22 -0.23 6.55
C SER A 83 12.15 0.95 6.22
N CYS A 84 11.83 2.12 6.76
CA CYS A 84 12.69 3.30 6.64
C CYS A 84 13.49 3.45 7.93
N SER A 85 14.78 3.80 7.82
CA SER A 85 15.64 4.03 9.00
C SER A 85 15.03 5.12 9.91
N GLY A 86 14.47 4.72 11.05
CA GLY A 86 13.84 5.62 12.02
C GLY A 86 12.44 5.21 12.50
N ASN A 87 11.76 4.27 11.82
CA ASN A 87 10.55 3.64 12.39
C ASN A 87 10.93 2.53 13.38
N LYS A 88 10.12 2.35 14.42
CA LYS A 88 10.41 1.51 15.60
C LYS A 88 10.71 0.05 15.20
N LEU A 89 12.00 -0.29 15.22
CA LEU A 89 12.56 -1.64 15.04
C LEU A 89 11.92 -2.71 15.95
N VAL A 90 11.31 -2.31 17.07
CA VAL A 90 10.71 -3.24 18.05
C VAL A 90 9.42 -3.88 17.54
N GLU A 91 8.55 -3.13 16.87
CA GLU A 91 7.31 -3.67 16.30
C GLU A 91 7.64 -4.56 15.08
N GLU A 92 8.63 -4.18 14.28
CA GLU A 92 9.08 -4.93 13.11
C GLU A 92 9.67 -6.32 13.47
N ASN A 93 10.47 -6.41 14.54
CA ASN A 93 11.04 -7.68 14.98
C ASN A 93 9.97 -8.64 15.51
N VAL A 94 8.98 -8.14 16.27
CA VAL A 94 7.84 -8.93 16.72
C VAL A 94 7.01 -9.43 15.53
N LEU A 95 6.89 -8.63 14.47
CA LEU A 95 6.19 -9.03 13.25
C LEU A 95 6.94 -10.11 12.49
N ILE A 96 8.26 -9.98 12.35
CA ILE A 96 9.09 -11.02 11.73
C ILE A 96 8.98 -12.32 12.54
N GLU A 97 9.05 -12.26 13.86
CA GLU A 97 8.91 -13.44 14.74
C GLU A 97 7.52 -14.08 14.62
N GLN A 98 6.43 -13.30 14.68
CA GLN A 98 5.07 -13.84 14.57
C GLN A 98 4.76 -14.48 13.21
N ILE A 99 5.45 -14.04 12.15
CA ILE A 99 5.22 -14.53 10.80
C ILE A 99 6.20 -15.69 10.45
N THR A 100 7.44 -15.66 10.96
CA THR A 100 8.43 -16.73 10.72
C THR A 100 8.10 -18.04 11.44
N ASP A 101 7.37 -17.98 12.56
CA ASP A 101 6.95 -19.16 13.34
C ASP A 101 5.95 -20.07 12.60
N LEU A 102 5.43 -19.64 11.43
CA LEU A 102 4.23 -20.25 10.85
C LEU A 102 4.43 -21.47 9.95
N LYS A 103 5.64 -21.82 9.50
CA LYS A 103 5.92 -23.13 8.86
C LYS A 103 7.34 -23.36 8.34
N GLY A 104 8.32 -22.52 8.64
CA GLY A 104 9.71 -22.69 8.13
C GLY A 104 9.89 -22.73 6.60
N LYS A 105 8.82 -22.60 5.80
CA LYS A 105 8.82 -22.67 4.33
C LYS A 105 8.83 -21.29 3.66
N SER A 106 8.41 -20.25 4.35
CA SER A 106 8.36 -18.87 3.86
C SER A 106 9.55 -18.06 4.35
N CYS A 107 10.22 -17.36 3.44
CA CYS A 107 11.36 -16.52 3.77
C CYS A 107 10.93 -15.05 3.84
N ILE A 108 11.10 -14.44 5.01
CA ILE A 108 10.89 -13.00 5.21
C ILE A 108 12.24 -12.31 5.21
N PHE A 109 12.37 -11.26 4.41
CA PHE A 109 13.58 -10.47 4.29
C PHE A 109 13.29 -9.03 4.71
N PRO A 110 13.84 -8.54 5.82
CA PRO A 110 13.78 -7.12 6.13
C PRO A 110 14.64 -6.34 5.14
N VAL A 111 14.09 -5.27 4.57
CA VAL A 111 14.75 -4.38 3.62
C VAL A 111 14.70 -2.96 4.15
N THR A 112 15.84 -2.40 4.51
CA THR A 112 15.93 -0.99 4.90
C THR A 112 16.03 -0.13 3.64
N LEU A 113 15.03 0.71 3.42
CA LEU A 113 15.01 1.68 2.33
C LEU A 113 15.84 2.92 2.71
N ALA A 114 16.82 3.26 1.88
CA ALA A 114 17.56 4.52 1.96
C ALA A 114 16.62 5.67 1.56
N ALA A 115 15.83 6.16 2.51
CA ALA A 115 14.65 6.97 2.20
C ALA A 115 14.95 8.45 1.94
N GLY A 116 14.54 8.96 0.77
CA GLY A 116 14.08 10.35 0.63
C GLY A 116 12.73 10.57 1.34
N ASN A 117 12.29 11.82 1.54
CA ASN A 117 11.10 12.14 2.34
C ASN A 117 9.79 11.47 1.85
N GLN A 118 9.67 11.17 0.55
CA GLN A 118 8.46 10.57 -0.06
C GLN A 118 8.24 9.12 0.42
N LEU A 119 9.28 8.30 0.33
CA LEU A 119 9.24 6.91 0.76
C LEU A 119 9.04 6.74 2.26
N LYS A 120 9.01 7.81 3.09
CA LYS A 120 8.67 7.71 4.52
C LYS A 120 7.16 7.74 4.75
N GLN A 121 6.39 8.51 3.98
CA GLN A 121 4.96 8.75 4.21
C GLN A 121 4.03 7.78 3.48
N GLU A 122 4.60 6.94 2.60
CA GLU A 122 3.85 5.99 1.78
C GLU A 122 3.75 4.60 2.42
N CYS A 123 2.62 3.93 2.25
CA CYS A 123 2.53 2.47 2.32
C CYS A 123 2.34 1.89 0.93
N PHE A 124 2.86 0.68 0.77
CA PHE A 124 2.71 -0.02 -0.49
C PHE A 124 2.67 -1.53 -0.31
N LEU A 125 1.95 -2.17 -1.23
CA LEU A 125 1.96 -3.61 -1.46
C LEU A 125 2.27 -3.83 -2.93
N ILE A 126 3.40 -4.48 -3.21
CA ILE A 126 3.77 -4.94 -4.54
C ILE A 126 3.63 -6.44 -4.55
N VAL A 127 2.91 -6.95 -5.53
CA VAL A 127 2.71 -8.37 -5.78
C VAL A 127 3.33 -8.70 -7.12
N LEU A 128 4.31 -9.60 -7.11
CA LEU A 128 5.03 -10.04 -8.29
C LEU A 128 4.86 -11.55 -8.46
N SER A 129 4.19 -11.95 -9.53
CA SER A 129 4.04 -13.34 -9.96
C SER A 129 3.95 -13.40 -11.48
N GLU A 130 4.22 -14.57 -12.06
CA GLU A 130 4.10 -14.82 -13.50
C GLU A 130 2.65 -14.63 -14.00
N GLN A 131 1.67 -14.97 -13.16
CA GLN A 131 0.25 -14.96 -13.54
C GLN A 131 -0.46 -13.67 -13.14
N PHE A 132 0.08 -12.95 -12.16
CA PHE A 132 -0.55 -11.77 -11.59
C PHE A 132 0.49 -10.82 -11.03
N SER A 133 0.43 -9.55 -11.46
CA SER A 133 1.27 -8.48 -10.94
C SER A 133 0.41 -7.28 -10.60
N SER A 134 0.60 -6.72 -9.41
CA SER A 134 -0.21 -5.60 -8.93
C SER A 134 0.58 -4.72 -7.97
N LEU A 135 0.16 -3.46 -7.90
CA LEU A 135 0.75 -2.42 -7.06
C LEU A 135 -0.37 -1.63 -6.39
N ILE A 136 -0.34 -1.58 -5.06
CA ILE A 136 -1.14 -0.64 -4.26
C ILE A 136 -0.14 0.30 -3.59
N VAL A 137 -0.34 1.61 -3.76
CA VAL A 137 0.42 2.66 -3.07
C VAL A 137 -0.57 3.65 -2.47
N ALA A 138 -0.36 4.02 -1.22
CA ALA A 138 -1.10 5.11 -0.60
C ALA A 138 -0.16 6.01 0.22
N CYS A 139 -0.31 7.32 0.04
CA CYS A 139 0.40 8.32 0.83
C CYS A 139 -0.46 8.70 2.03
N SER A 140 0.13 8.68 3.23
CA SER A 140 -0.53 9.23 4.41
C SER A 140 -0.50 10.75 4.31
N LEU A 141 -1.67 11.38 4.25
CA LEU A 141 -1.74 12.84 4.35
C LEU A 141 -1.36 13.22 5.79
N PRO A 142 -0.39 14.12 6.01
CA PRO A 142 -0.10 14.60 7.35
C PRO A 142 -1.37 15.25 7.91
N GLN A 143 -1.90 14.71 9.00
CA GLN A 143 -2.96 15.37 9.75
C GLN A 143 -2.38 16.70 10.23
N SER A 144 -2.81 17.81 9.64
CA SER A 144 -2.52 19.12 10.23
C SER A 144 -3.22 19.13 11.58
N ASN A 145 -2.45 19.09 12.66
CA ASN A 145 -2.97 19.34 13.99
C ASN A 145 -3.63 20.73 13.96
N SER A 146 -4.95 20.78 13.90
CA SER A 146 -5.69 21.98 14.25
C SER A 146 -5.57 22.14 15.75
N THR A 147 -4.46 22.72 16.20
CA THR A 147 -4.29 23.20 17.55
C THR A 147 -5.32 24.32 17.73
N LEU A 148 -6.48 23.97 18.27
CA LEU A 148 -7.45 24.92 18.80
C LEU A 148 -6.73 25.69 19.90
N ALA A 149 -6.23 26.87 19.55
CA ALA A 149 -5.82 27.89 20.49
C ALA A 149 -7.07 28.30 21.30
N THR A 150 -7.24 27.69 22.46
CA THR A 150 -8.14 28.21 23.48
C THR A 150 -7.48 29.47 24.05
N ALA A 151 -7.92 30.62 23.55
CA ALA A 151 -7.63 31.92 24.11
C ALA A 151 -8.07 31.95 25.58
N LYS A 152 -7.12 32.23 26.48
CA LYS A 152 -7.43 32.72 27.83
C LYS A 152 -8.15 34.06 27.67
N VAL A 153 -9.35 34.15 28.21
CA VAL A 153 -9.99 35.44 28.52
C VAL A 153 -9.65 35.75 29.98
N GLU A 154 -9.08 36.94 30.14
CA GLU A 154 -8.70 37.60 31.39
C GLU A 154 -9.94 38.11 32.14
#